data_AF-A0A847H160-F1
#
_entry.id   AF-A0A847H160-F1
#
_cell.length_a   1.000
_cell.length_b   1.000
_cell.length_c   1.000
_cell.angle_alpha   90.00
_cell.angle_beta   90.00
_cell.angle_gamma   90.00
#
_symmetry.space_group_name_H-M   'P 1'
#
loop_
_entity.id
_entity.type
_entity.pdbx_description
1 polymer ?
#
loop_
_entity_poly.entity_id
_entity_poly.type
_entity_poly.pdbx_seq_one_letter_code
_entity_poly.pdbx_strand_id
1 'polypeptide(L)'
;MLITSKRYTGFTLAEVLITLSVIGVVAALTIPTVTKNVEKAQCRAAFKRNYAMLADAARRIMLDNGGTLAGAFENGGVGDSPLRDKFLEYIPAAKVCPEGEVGTCWHKDKVVRYLSPAKGYSYDRSVYANAILSSGALVSFMVNDPFCNDIDYGHPGETDPKFFNTCGTIWIDVNGFKGPNVIGKDVFTVKVRRNGIVPGGYGINPKSSNWQCKVTDTGEHCASAVLQNIDYY
;
A
#
# COMPACT_ATOMS: atom_id res chain seq x y z
N MET A 1 7.71 74.48 19.80
CA MET A 1 7.74 73.00 19.92
C MET A 1 7.61 72.44 18.52
N LEU A 2 8.72 72.00 17.91
CA LEU A 2 8.73 71.46 16.54
C LEU A 2 8.25 70.02 16.58
N ILE A 3 7.08 69.74 15.99
CA ILE A 3 6.57 68.38 15.80
C ILE A 3 7.20 67.85 14.51
N THR A 4 8.24 67.02 14.63
CA THR A 4 8.78 66.26 13.50
C THR A 4 7.85 65.08 13.20
N SER A 5 7.10 65.16 12.11
CA SER A 5 6.30 64.05 11.63
C SER A 5 7.21 62.96 11.03
N LYS A 6 7.31 61.82 11.72
CA LYS A 6 7.91 60.61 11.15
C LYS A 6 6.99 60.11 10.03
N ARG A 7 7.39 60.26 8.77
CA ARG A 7 6.69 59.67 7.63
C ARG A 7 6.88 58.16 7.66
N TYR A 8 5.83 57.40 7.91
CA TYR A 8 5.80 55.96 7.66
C TYR A 8 5.58 55.76 6.16
N THR A 9 6.58 55.25 5.46
CA THR A 9 6.45 54.81 4.06
C THR A 9 5.70 53.48 4.06
N GLY A 10 4.40 53.51 3.74
CA GLY A 10 3.60 52.30 3.54
C GLY A 10 3.67 51.80 2.09
N PHE A 11 3.41 50.51 1.89
CA PHE A 11 3.28 49.93 0.56
C PHE A 11 2.12 50.57 -0.20
N THR A 12 2.29 50.77 -1.50
CA THR A 12 1.19 51.26 -2.35
C THR A 12 0.16 50.16 -2.58
N LEU A 13 -1.10 50.52 -2.83
CA LEU A 13 -2.13 49.55 -3.18
C LEU A 13 -1.72 48.70 -4.41
N ALA A 14 -1.10 49.34 -5.40
CA ALA A 14 -0.61 48.66 -6.60
C ALA A 14 0.49 47.63 -6.27
N GLU A 15 1.42 47.96 -5.39
CA GLU A 15 2.48 47.05 -4.94
C GLU A 15 1.93 45.83 -4.19
N VAL A 16 0.93 46.02 -3.33
CA VAL A 16 0.26 44.91 -2.65
C VAL A 16 -0.53 44.05 -3.65
N LEU A 17 -1.23 44.64 -4.62
CA LEU A 17 -1.97 43.90 -5.64
C LEU A 17 -1.07 43.08 -6.56
N ILE A 18 0.08 43.62 -6.97
CA ILE A 18 1.05 42.90 -7.78
C ILE A 18 1.65 41.74 -6.99
N THR A 19 2.05 41.95 -5.73
CA THR A 19 2.64 40.88 -4.90
C THR A 19 1.65 39.76 -4.63
N LEU A 20 0.39 40.07 -4.29
CA LEU A 20 -0.66 39.06 -4.12
C LEU A 20 -0.96 38.31 -5.42
N SER A 21 -0.97 39.01 -6.57
CA SER A 21 -1.16 38.37 -7.88
C SER A 21 -0.03 37.40 -8.20
N VAL A 22 1.23 37.79 -7.98
CA VAL A 22 2.40 36.93 -8.22
C VAL A 22 2.39 35.71 -7.29
N ILE A 23 2.15 35.91 -5.99
CA ILE A 23 2.06 34.80 -5.02
C ILE A 23 0.90 33.86 -5.39
N GLY A 24 -0.24 34.40 -5.82
CA GLY A 24 -1.39 33.60 -6.25
C GLY A 24 -1.07 32.70 -7.45
N VAL A 25 -0.40 33.23 -8.48
CA VAL A 25 0.01 32.43 -9.66
C VAL A 25 1.02 31.36 -9.27
N VAL A 26 2.03 31.71 -8.48
CA VAL A 26 3.07 30.75 -8.05
C VAL A 26 2.46 29.65 -7.17
N ALA A 27 1.57 30.00 -6.25
CA ALA A 27 0.87 29.04 -5.39
C ALA A 27 0.00 28.08 -6.23
N ALA A 28 -0.75 28.59 -7.22
CA ALA A 28 -1.58 27.76 -8.09
C ALA A 28 -0.79 26.70 -8.88
N LEU A 29 0.44 27.02 -9.28
CA LEU A 29 1.33 26.09 -10.01
C LEU A 29 2.04 25.10 -9.08
N THR A 30 2.28 25.46 -7.82
CA THR A 30 3.12 24.67 -6.90
C THR A 30 2.32 23.77 -5.96
N ILE A 31 1.15 24.20 -5.49
CA ILE A 31 0.31 23.44 -4.55
C ILE A 31 -0.03 22.02 -5.07
N PRO A 32 -0.46 21.82 -6.33
CA PRO A 32 -0.78 20.47 -6.82
C PRO A 32 0.42 19.52 -6.85
N THR A 33 1.62 20.05 -7.11
CA THR A 33 2.84 19.25 -7.17
C THR A 33 3.32 18.87 -5.78
N VAL A 34 3.30 19.82 -4.84
CA VAL A 34 3.70 19.58 -3.45
C VAL A 34 2.75 18.59 -2.78
N THR A 35 1.44 18.76 -2.94
CA THR A 35 0.42 17.85 -2.38
C THR A 35 0.62 16.42 -2.87
N LYS A 36 0.77 16.20 -4.18
CA LYS A 36 1.07 14.87 -4.75
C LYS A 36 2.35 14.24 -4.20
N ASN A 37 3.41 15.03 -4.04
CA ASN A 37 4.68 14.53 -3.51
C ASN A 37 4.58 14.17 -2.03
N VAL A 38 3.84 14.96 -1.24
CA VAL A 38 3.56 14.69 0.17
C VAL A 38 2.72 13.42 0.32
N GLU A 39 1.64 13.27 -0.46
CA GLU A 39 0.80 12.07 -0.46
C GLU A 39 1.60 10.81 -0.80
N LYS A 40 2.45 10.88 -1.83
CA LYS A 40 3.38 9.81 -2.21
C LYS A 40 4.33 9.44 -1.06
N ALA A 41 4.94 10.42 -0.42
CA ALA A 41 5.83 10.19 0.72
C ALA A 41 5.09 9.58 1.91
N GLN A 42 3.88 10.06 2.21
CA GLN A 42 3.02 9.54 3.27
C GLN A 42 2.63 8.10 3.01
N CYS A 43 2.17 7.75 1.81
CA CYS A 43 1.80 6.37 1.46
C CYS A 43 3.00 5.43 1.54
N ARG A 44 4.18 5.86 1.08
CA ARG A 44 5.42 5.08 1.22
C ARG A 44 5.81 4.83 2.68
N ALA A 45 5.73 5.86 3.51
CA ALA A 45 6.01 5.74 4.95
C ALA A 45 4.99 4.84 5.66
N ALA A 46 3.70 5.01 5.33
CA ALA A 46 2.62 4.20 5.86
C ALA A 46 2.77 2.73 5.45
N PHE A 47 3.12 2.44 4.20
CA PHE A 47 3.39 1.08 3.75
C PHE A 47 4.55 0.45 4.52
N LYS A 48 5.69 1.14 4.65
CA LYS A 48 6.85 0.63 5.42
C LYS A 48 6.49 0.31 6.86
N ARG A 49 5.70 1.18 7.50
CA ARG A 49 5.22 0.96 8.86
C ARG A 49 4.35 -0.30 8.95
N ASN A 50 3.33 -0.40 8.11
CA ASN A 50 2.44 -1.56 8.14
C ASN A 50 3.16 -2.85 7.72
N TYR A 51 4.10 -2.79 6.77
CA TYR A 51 4.95 -3.92 6.41
C TYR A 51 5.82 -4.39 7.59
N ALA A 52 6.41 -3.47 8.35
CA ALA A 52 7.16 -3.81 9.55
C ALA A 52 6.27 -4.48 10.62
N MET A 53 5.03 -4.01 10.77
CA MET A 53 4.04 -4.65 11.66
C MET A 53 3.68 -6.07 11.20
N LEU A 54 3.42 -6.25 9.90
CA LEU A 54 3.19 -7.56 9.30
C LEU A 54 4.39 -8.50 9.46
N ALA A 55 5.61 -7.98 9.32
CA ALA A 55 6.84 -8.76 9.47
C ALA A 55 7.05 -9.22 10.92
N ASP A 56 6.78 -8.36 11.91
CA ASP A 56 6.85 -8.74 13.32
C ASP A 56 5.77 -9.78 13.66
N ALA A 57 4.54 -9.60 13.17
CA ALA A 57 3.47 -10.59 13.34
C ALA A 57 3.82 -11.94 12.71
N ALA A 58 4.30 -11.95 11.47
CA ALA A 58 4.76 -13.16 10.80
C ALA A 58 5.86 -13.88 11.61
N ARG A 59 6.83 -13.13 12.15
CA ARG A 59 7.88 -13.69 13.00
C ARG A 59 7.32 -14.32 14.27
N ARG A 60 6.32 -13.70 14.92
CA ARG A 60 5.67 -14.25 16.12
C ARG A 60 4.89 -15.52 15.80
N ILE A 61 4.11 -15.53 14.73
CA ILE A 61 3.40 -16.73 14.24
C ILE A 61 4.40 -17.86 13.98
N MET A 62 5.53 -17.56 13.34
CA MET A 62 6.58 -18.56 13.12
C MET A 62 7.13 -19.10 14.44
N LEU A 63 7.38 -18.26 15.43
CA LEU A 63 7.89 -18.72 16.74
C LEU A 63 6.93 -19.69 17.43
N ASP A 64 5.62 -19.45 17.32
CA ASP A 64 4.61 -20.32 17.91
C ASP A 64 4.38 -21.60 17.11
N ASN A 65 4.61 -21.55 15.79
CA ASN A 65 4.38 -22.65 14.86
C ASN A 65 5.68 -23.38 14.45
N GLY A 66 6.63 -23.52 15.37
CA GLY A 66 7.84 -24.34 15.15
C GLY A 66 8.84 -23.77 14.13
N GLY A 67 8.83 -22.46 13.91
CA GLY A 67 9.77 -21.73 13.06
C GLY A 67 9.31 -21.50 11.61
N THR A 68 8.05 -21.81 11.28
CA THR A 68 7.52 -21.75 9.91
C THR A 68 6.09 -21.19 9.89
N LEU A 69 5.70 -20.54 8.79
CA LEU A 69 4.30 -20.17 8.53
C LEU A 69 3.49 -21.32 7.88
N ALA A 70 4.16 -22.34 7.34
CA ALA A 70 3.48 -23.51 6.81
C ALA A 70 2.72 -24.26 7.91
N GLY A 71 1.44 -24.53 7.68
CA GLY A 71 0.56 -25.15 8.67
C GLY A 71 0.08 -24.19 9.75
N ALA A 72 0.49 -22.92 9.77
CA ALA A 72 -0.03 -21.96 10.76
C ALA A 72 -1.50 -21.58 10.50
N PHE A 73 -2.02 -21.90 9.32
CA PHE A 73 -3.33 -21.45 8.80
C PHE A 73 -4.25 -22.64 8.47
N GLU A 74 -4.19 -23.71 9.25
CA GLU A 74 -4.94 -24.96 8.98
C GLU A 74 -6.44 -24.71 8.75
N ASN A 75 -7.03 -25.50 7.85
CA ASN A 75 -8.39 -25.38 7.31
C ASN A 75 -8.64 -24.26 6.27
N GLY A 76 -7.64 -23.41 6.00
CA GLY A 76 -7.75 -22.31 5.04
C GLY A 76 -7.98 -22.72 3.59
N GLY A 77 -9.17 -22.43 3.06
CA GLY A 77 -9.46 -22.37 1.62
C GLY A 77 -9.30 -20.96 1.03
N VAL A 78 -9.41 -20.82 -0.30
CA VAL A 78 -9.48 -19.51 -0.96
C VAL A 78 -10.74 -18.77 -0.46
N GLY A 79 -10.55 -17.62 0.20
CA GLY A 79 -11.64 -16.87 0.85
C GLY A 79 -11.62 -16.95 2.37
N ASP A 80 -10.99 -18.00 2.93
CA ASP A 80 -11.09 -18.32 4.34
C ASP A 80 -10.27 -17.37 5.23
N SER A 81 -10.76 -17.23 6.46
CA SER A 81 -10.28 -16.36 7.53
C SER A 81 -8.99 -16.72 8.29
N PRO A 82 -8.40 -17.94 8.26
CA PRO A 82 -7.40 -18.31 9.26
C PRO A 82 -6.09 -17.53 9.12
N LEU A 83 -5.73 -17.13 7.89
CA LEU A 83 -4.54 -16.29 7.70
C LEU A 83 -4.77 -14.89 8.26
N ARG A 84 -5.93 -14.27 8.01
CA ARG A 84 -6.28 -12.99 8.64
C ARG A 84 -6.24 -13.12 10.15
N ASP A 85 -6.96 -14.09 10.70
CA ASP A 85 -7.17 -14.21 12.14
C ASP A 85 -5.85 -14.46 12.88
N LYS A 86 -4.96 -15.29 12.31
CA LYS A 86 -3.60 -15.49 12.84
C LYS A 86 -2.75 -14.23 12.82
N PHE A 87 -2.81 -13.43 11.76
CA PHE A 87 -2.11 -12.14 11.74
C PHE A 87 -2.72 -11.14 12.74
N LEU A 88 -4.03 -11.18 12.94
CA LEU A 88 -4.73 -10.29 13.86
C LEU A 88 -4.59 -10.66 15.35
N GLU A 89 -4.12 -11.86 15.68
CA GLU A 89 -3.63 -12.18 17.04
C GLU A 89 -2.47 -11.27 17.47
N TYR A 90 -1.66 -10.81 16.50
CA TYR A 90 -0.46 -10.01 16.73
C TYR A 90 -0.55 -8.57 16.23
N ILE A 91 -1.60 -8.22 15.49
CA ILE A 91 -1.79 -6.90 14.89
C ILE A 91 -3.11 -6.30 15.40
N PRO A 92 -3.07 -5.10 16.00
CA PRO A 92 -4.29 -4.47 16.48
C PRO A 92 -5.18 -4.07 15.29
N ALA A 93 -6.38 -4.64 15.26
CA ALA A 93 -7.44 -4.27 14.31
C ALA A 93 -8.45 -3.32 14.97
N ALA A 94 -8.85 -2.28 14.23
CA ALA A 94 -9.98 -1.43 14.59
C ALA A 94 -11.32 -2.10 14.24
N LYS A 95 -11.36 -2.88 13.15
CA LYS A 95 -12.55 -3.62 12.72
C LYS A 95 -12.14 -4.90 12.00
N VAL A 96 -12.79 -6.01 12.31
CA VAL A 96 -12.70 -7.27 11.56
C VAL A 96 -14.03 -7.47 10.86
N CYS A 97 -14.02 -7.74 9.56
CA CYS A 97 -15.25 -8.01 8.81
C CYS A 97 -15.34 -9.50 8.48
N PRO A 98 -16.53 -10.11 8.58
CA PRO A 98 -16.80 -11.42 7.99
C PRO A 98 -16.49 -11.44 6.50
N GLU A 99 -16.25 -12.64 5.99
CA GLU A 99 -16.05 -12.88 4.56
C GLU A 99 -17.31 -12.45 3.78
N GLY A 100 -17.10 -11.86 2.60
CA GLY A 100 -18.19 -11.39 1.74
C GLY A 100 -18.84 -10.06 2.15
N GLU A 101 -18.41 -9.41 3.24
CA GLU A 101 -18.89 -8.06 3.59
C GLU A 101 -18.28 -7.01 2.65
N VAL A 102 -19.08 -6.54 1.69
CA VAL A 102 -18.62 -5.63 0.62
C VAL A 102 -18.60 -4.18 1.08
N GLY A 103 -17.49 -3.48 0.84
CA GLY A 103 -17.42 -2.02 0.98
C GLY A 103 -17.25 -1.51 2.40
N THR A 104 -16.94 -2.37 3.37
CA THR A 104 -16.82 -1.99 4.78
C THR A 104 -15.41 -2.13 5.33
N CYS A 105 -14.75 -3.29 5.22
CA CYS A 105 -13.32 -3.44 5.54
C CYS A 105 -12.42 -3.47 4.30
N TRP A 106 -13.01 -3.53 3.11
CA TRP A 106 -12.31 -3.39 1.85
C TRP A 106 -13.19 -2.64 0.85
N HIS A 107 -12.57 -2.17 -0.23
CA HIS A 107 -13.24 -1.48 -1.32
C HIS A 107 -14.28 -2.36 -2.01
N LYS A 108 -15.31 -1.74 -2.60
CA LYS A 108 -16.29 -2.42 -3.45
C LYS A 108 -15.66 -2.87 -4.78
N ASP A 109 -16.35 -3.73 -5.51
CA ASP A 109 -15.95 -4.11 -6.88
C ASP A 109 -15.72 -2.87 -7.76
N LYS A 110 -14.73 -2.95 -8.64
CA LYS A 110 -14.32 -1.88 -9.58
C LYS A 110 -13.99 -0.54 -8.92
N VAL A 111 -13.40 -0.56 -7.73
CA VAL A 111 -12.84 0.64 -7.07
C VAL A 111 -11.31 0.65 -7.13
N VAL A 112 -10.67 -0.47 -6.80
CA VAL A 112 -9.20 -0.57 -6.83
C VAL A 112 -8.71 -0.64 -8.27
N ARG A 113 -7.83 0.29 -8.65
CA ARG A 113 -7.31 0.43 -10.01
C ARG A 113 -5.91 -0.14 -10.14
N TYR A 114 -5.60 -0.69 -11.31
CA TYR A 114 -4.21 -0.94 -11.68
C TYR A 114 -3.45 0.39 -11.84
N LEU A 115 -2.13 0.33 -11.70
CA LEU A 115 -1.25 1.49 -11.91
C LEU A 115 -1.43 2.10 -13.30
N SER A 116 -1.60 1.23 -14.31
CA SER A 116 -1.97 1.59 -15.67
C SER A 116 -3.45 1.88 -15.82
N PRO A 117 -3.83 3.11 -16.23
CA PRO A 117 -5.22 3.43 -16.55
C PRO A 117 -5.81 2.52 -17.64
N ALA A 118 -4.99 2.04 -18.58
CA ALA A 118 -5.44 1.20 -19.69
C ALA A 118 -5.85 -0.22 -19.25
N LYS A 119 -5.32 -0.72 -18.12
CA LYS A 119 -5.70 -2.04 -17.56
C LYS A 119 -6.99 -1.98 -16.73
N GLY A 120 -7.50 -0.78 -16.43
CA GLY A 120 -8.76 -0.59 -15.71
C GLY A 120 -8.68 -0.95 -14.22
N TYR A 121 -9.64 -1.74 -13.75
CA TYR A 121 -9.81 -2.10 -12.34
C TYR A 121 -9.24 -3.49 -12.04
N SER A 122 -8.67 -3.64 -10.85
CA SER A 122 -8.25 -4.94 -10.34
C SER A 122 -9.44 -5.78 -9.91
N TYR A 123 -9.22 -7.09 -9.77
CA TYR A 123 -10.25 -8.05 -9.36
C TYR A 123 -10.91 -7.67 -8.03
N ASP A 124 -12.18 -8.03 -7.88
CA ASP A 124 -12.89 -7.87 -6.62
C ASP A 124 -12.23 -8.74 -5.53
N ARG A 125 -12.12 -8.16 -4.33
CA ARG A 125 -11.54 -8.76 -3.12
C ARG A 125 -12.52 -8.74 -1.94
N SER A 126 -13.76 -8.32 -2.20
CA SER A 126 -14.83 -8.28 -1.19
C SER A 126 -15.16 -9.66 -0.62
N VAL A 127 -14.87 -10.72 -1.38
CA VAL A 127 -15.06 -12.13 -0.99
C VAL A 127 -13.96 -12.68 -0.07
N TYR A 128 -12.86 -11.95 0.15
CA TYR A 128 -11.76 -12.39 1.01
C TYR A 128 -11.94 -11.96 2.46
N ALA A 129 -11.14 -12.54 3.35
CA ALA A 129 -11.06 -12.15 4.74
C ALA A 129 -10.43 -10.76 4.88
N ASN A 130 -11.24 -9.77 5.25
CA ASN A 130 -10.85 -8.36 5.29
C ASN A 130 -10.86 -7.79 6.72
N ALA A 131 -10.00 -6.80 6.98
CA ALA A 131 -9.97 -6.06 8.25
C ALA A 131 -9.47 -4.62 8.07
N ILE A 132 -9.77 -3.77 9.04
CA ILE A 132 -9.21 -2.42 9.19
C ILE A 132 -8.26 -2.45 10.37
N LEU A 133 -6.99 -2.15 10.13
CA LEU A 133 -5.98 -2.04 11.18
C LEU A 133 -6.21 -0.79 12.03
N SER A 134 -5.70 -0.74 13.26
CA SER A 134 -5.75 0.48 14.08
C SER A 134 -5.00 1.67 13.47
N SER A 135 -4.15 1.43 12.46
CA SER A 135 -3.54 2.48 11.64
C SER A 135 -4.52 3.15 10.66
N GLY A 136 -5.72 2.59 10.48
CA GLY A 136 -6.69 2.98 9.46
C GLY A 136 -6.43 2.33 8.08
N ALA A 137 -5.40 1.51 7.95
CA ALA A 137 -5.12 0.76 6.73
C ALA A 137 -6.14 -0.38 6.55
N LEU A 138 -6.60 -0.57 5.31
CA LEU A 138 -7.42 -1.72 4.94
C LEU A 138 -6.49 -2.87 4.59
N VAL A 139 -6.81 -4.08 5.05
CA VAL A 139 -6.07 -5.29 4.72
C VAL A 139 -7.01 -6.37 4.22
N SER A 140 -6.62 -7.02 3.14
CA SER A 140 -7.34 -8.14 2.54
C SER A 140 -6.41 -9.33 2.44
N PHE A 141 -6.81 -10.45 3.02
CA PHE A 141 -6.00 -11.64 3.16
C PHE A 141 -6.53 -12.74 2.24
N MET A 142 -5.67 -13.23 1.35
CA MET A 142 -5.96 -14.37 0.49
C MET A 142 -5.03 -15.52 0.87
N VAL A 143 -5.62 -16.68 1.15
CA VAL A 143 -4.88 -17.94 1.30
C VAL A 143 -4.78 -18.61 -0.07
N ASN A 144 -3.56 -19.04 -0.40
CA ASN A 144 -3.26 -19.82 -1.58
C ASN A 144 -3.13 -21.31 -1.22
N ASP A 145 -2.25 -21.61 -0.27
CA ASP A 145 -2.01 -22.97 0.24
C ASP A 145 -1.63 -22.88 1.73
N PRO A 146 -2.38 -23.54 2.63
CA PRO A 146 -2.16 -23.43 4.08
C PRO A 146 -0.81 -24.02 4.53
N PHE A 147 -0.18 -24.86 3.71
CA PHE A 147 1.14 -25.46 3.95
C PHE A 147 2.26 -24.76 3.17
N CYS A 148 1.94 -23.64 2.52
CA CYS A 148 2.86 -22.87 1.71
C CYS A 148 3.58 -23.77 0.70
N ASN A 149 2.83 -24.54 -0.09
CA ASN A 149 3.38 -25.28 -1.23
C ASN A 149 3.08 -24.61 -2.57
N ASP A 150 2.32 -23.51 -2.58
CA ASP A 150 1.96 -22.83 -3.80
C ASP A 150 3.14 -22.03 -4.39
N ILE A 151 3.04 -21.75 -5.68
CA ILE A 151 3.91 -20.83 -6.40
C ILE A 151 3.26 -19.45 -6.43
N ASP A 152 4.09 -18.42 -6.57
CA ASP A 152 3.60 -17.05 -6.72
C ASP A 152 3.05 -16.83 -8.14
N TYR A 153 1.82 -17.29 -8.42
CA TYR A 153 1.20 -17.21 -9.74
C TYR A 153 1.15 -15.76 -10.26
N GLY A 154 1.55 -15.57 -11.53
CA GLY A 154 1.60 -14.24 -12.16
C GLY A 154 2.89 -13.46 -11.91
N HIS A 155 3.84 -14.01 -11.14
CA HIS A 155 5.19 -13.48 -11.07
C HIS A 155 6.01 -13.83 -12.32
N PRO A 156 6.75 -12.87 -12.89
CA PRO A 156 7.67 -13.18 -13.97
C PRO A 156 8.82 -14.06 -13.49
N GLY A 157 8.92 -15.25 -14.06
CA GLY A 157 9.86 -16.28 -13.60
C GLY A 157 9.26 -17.19 -12.52
N GLU A 158 7.94 -17.40 -12.51
CA GLU A 158 7.23 -18.37 -11.66
C GLU A 158 7.81 -19.80 -11.65
N THR A 159 8.65 -20.14 -12.64
CA THR A 159 9.41 -21.40 -12.68
C THR A 159 10.70 -21.39 -11.84
N ASP A 160 11.15 -20.24 -11.35
CA ASP A 160 12.31 -20.12 -10.49
C ASP A 160 11.94 -20.57 -9.06
N PRO A 161 12.66 -21.56 -8.48
CA PRO A 161 12.38 -22.09 -7.15
C PRO A 161 12.31 -21.04 -6.05
N LYS A 162 12.92 -19.87 -6.25
CA LYS A 162 12.82 -18.76 -5.29
C LYS A 162 11.41 -18.17 -5.16
N PHE A 163 10.46 -18.50 -6.02
CA PHE A 163 9.05 -18.08 -5.92
C PHE A 163 8.12 -19.19 -5.42
N PHE A 164 8.68 -20.35 -5.07
CA PHE A 164 7.93 -21.42 -4.43
C PHE A 164 7.75 -21.11 -2.94
N ASN A 165 6.88 -21.90 -2.32
CA ASN A 165 6.56 -21.87 -0.91
C ASN A 165 5.74 -20.66 -0.46
N THR A 166 4.76 -20.27 -1.28
CA THR A 166 3.83 -19.17 -0.98
C THR A 166 2.60 -19.72 -0.27
N CYS A 167 2.26 -19.12 0.87
CA CYS A 167 1.07 -19.45 1.65
C CYS A 167 -0.15 -18.63 1.20
N GLY A 168 0.09 -17.41 0.74
CA GLY A 168 -0.97 -16.46 0.42
C GLY A 168 -0.46 -15.06 0.09
N THR A 169 -1.39 -14.16 -0.20
CA THR A 169 -1.12 -12.75 -0.49
C THR A 169 -1.94 -11.86 0.44
N ILE A 170 -1.29 -10.88 1.04
CA ILE A 170 -1.91 -9.78 1.80
C ILE A 170 -1.91 -8.55 0.90
N TRP A 171 -3.08 -8.02 0.64
CA TRP A 171 -3.27 -6.71 0.02
C TRP A 171 -3.46 -5.68 1.12
N ILE A 172 -2.81 -4.53 0.98
CA ILE A 172 -2.92 -3.45 1.95
C ILE A 172 -3.19 -2.13 1.24
N ASP A 173 -4.28 -1.48 1.62
CA ASP A 173 -4.51 -0.08 1.32
C ASP A 173 -4.06 0.76 2.52
N VAL A 174 -3.03 1.58 2.34
CA VAL A 174 -2.38 2.30 3.45
C VAL A 174 -3.06 3.61 3.80
N ASN A 175 -4.01 4.10 3.00
CA ASN A 175 -4.71 5.36 3.23
C ASN A 175 -6.22 5.19 3.45
N GLY A 176 -6.73 3.96 3.41
CA GLY A 176 -8.10 3.66 3.77
C GLY A 176 -9.05 3.83 2.58
N PHE A 177 -10.22 4.42 2.84
CA PHE A 177 -11.20 4.74 1.79
C PHE A 177 -10.95 6.12 1.12
N LYS A 178 -9.80 6.76 1.38
CA LYS A 178 -9.54 8.13 0.94
C LYS A 178 -9.25 8.25 -0.56
N GLY A 179 -8.88 7.16 -1.22
CA GLY A 179 -8.41 7.20 -2.60
C GLY A 179 -6.95 7.67 -2.70
N PRO A 180 -6.31 7.52 -3.87
CA PRO A 180 -6.89 7.14 -5.16
C PRO A 180 -7.21 5.64 -5.36
N ASN A 181 -6.87 4.76 -4.42
CA ASN A 181 -7.08 3.30 -4.47
C ASN A 181 -6.40 2.67 -5.70
N VAL A 182 -5.13 2.99 -5.93
CA VAL A 182 -4.32 2.56 -7.06
C VAL A 182 -3.18 1.67 -6.60
N ILE A 183 -3.07 0.48 -7.21
CA ILE A 183 -1.98 -0.45 -6.96
C ILE A 183 -0.63 0.22 -7.23
N GLY A 184 0.27 0.13 -6.26
CA GLY A 184 1.60 0.73 -6.26
C GLY A 184 1.66 2.18 -5.76
N LYS A 185 0.53 2.87 -5.56
CA LYS A 185 0.50 4.21 -4.96
C LYS A 185 0.14 4.16 -3.49
N ASP A 186 -1.05 3.64 -3.20
CA ASP A 186 -1.63 3.49 -1.87
C ASP A 186 -2.08 2.05 -1.59
N VAL A 187 -2.32 1.25 -2.63
CA VAL A 187 -2.56 -0.19 -2.51
C VAL A 187 -1.27 -0.97 -2.81
N PHE A 188 -0.87 -1.87 -1.92
CA PHE A 188 0.35 -2.67 -2.04
C PHE A 188 0.10 -4.15 -1.75
N THR A 189 1.02 -5.00 -2.19
CA THR A 189 0.96 -6.44 -1.97
C THR A 189 2.13 -6.93 -1.14
N VAL A 190 1.85 -7.91 -0.28
CA VAL A 190 2.82 -8.61 0.55
C VAL A 190 2.55 -10.10 0.39
N LYS A 191 3.58 -10.87 0.03
CA LYS A 191 3.50 -12.31 -0.13
C LYS A 191 3.86 -12.98 1.18
N VAL A 192 3.01 -13.87 1.65
CA VAL A 192 3.26 -14.72 2.81
C VAL A 192 3.92 -15.99 2.32
N ARG A 193 5.07 -16.34 2.88
CA ARG A 193 5.87 -17.49 2.49
C ARG A 193 6.22 -18.34 3.70
N ARG A 194 6.64 -19.58 3.47
CA ARG A 194 7.02 -20.53 4.52
C ARG A 194 7.92 -19.92 5.60
N ASN A 195 8.89 -19.10 5.19
CA ASN A 195 9.92 -18.53 6.08
C ASN A 195 9.73 -17.03 6.38
N GLY A 196 8.52 -16.49 6.23
CA GLY A 196 8.21 -15.09 6.54
C GLY A 196 7.47 -14.38 5.42
N ILE A 197 7.57 -13.06 5.36
CA ILE A 197 6.89 -12.26 4.34
C ILE A 197 7.89 -11.56 3.41
N VAL A 198 7.49 -11.35 2.16
CA VAL A 198 8.24 -10.55 1.19
C VAL A 198 7.31 -9.56 0.47
N PRO A 199 7.79 -8.39 0.05
CA PRO A 199 6.94 -7.46 -0.72
C PRO A 199 6.62 -8.03 -2.11
N GLY A 200 5.50 -7.60 -2.70
CA GLY A 200 5.24 -7.82 -4.13
C GLY A 200 6.40 -7.30 -4.99
N GLY A 201 6.85 -8.12 -5.95
CA GLY A 201 8.04 -7.86 -6.76
C GLY A 201 9.39 -8.17 -6.09
N TYR A 202 9.40 -8.87 -4.95
CA TYR A 202 10.65 -9.37 -4.35
C TYR A 202 11.44 -10.22 -5.34
N GLY A 203 12.77 -10.02 -5.38
CA GLY A 203 13.66 -10.79 -6.26
C GLY A 203 13.56 -10.46 -7.76
N ILE A 204 12.69 -9.53 -8.17
CA ILE A 204 12.60 -9.05 -9.55
C ILE A 204 13.51 -7.84 -9.73
N ASN A 205 14.35 -7.88 -10.78
CA ASN A 205 15.20 -6.74 -11.13
C ASN A 205 14.33 -5.57 -11.64
N PRO A 206 14.41 -4.38 -11.03
CA PRO A 206 13.67 -3.19 -11.47
C PRO A 206 13.94 -2.76 -12.92
N LYS A 207 15.08 -3.17 -13.48
CA LYS A 207 15.46 -2.91 -14.88
C LYS A 207 14.96 -3.98 -15.87
N SER A 208 14.37 -5.06 -15.38
CA SER A 208 13.86 -6.13 -16.25
C SER A 208 12.63 -5.68 -17.05
N SER A 209 12.41 -6.32 -18.20
CA SER A 209 11.20 -6.14 -19.00
C SER A 209 9.94 -6.42 -18.19
N ASN A 210 10.00 -7.42 -17.31
CA ASN A 210 8.87 -7.92 -16.56
C ASN A 210 8.62 -7.16 -15.24
N TRP A 211 9.35 -6.07 -15.01
CA TRP A 211 9.10 -5.19 -13.88
C TRP A 211 7.75 -4.47 -14.01
N GLN A 212 6.77 -4.88 -13.20
CA GLN A 212 5.39 -4.38 -13.26
C GLN A 212 5.13 -3.09 -12.48
N CYS A 213 6.17 -2.45 -11.95
CA CYS A 213 6.04 -1.18 -11.29
C CYS A 213 6.36 -0.03 -12.25
N LYS A 214 5.54 0.06 -13.30
CA LYS A 214 5.57 1.08 -14.36
C LYS A 214 4.15 1.59 -14.57
N VAL A 215 4.00 2.84 -15.00
CA VAL A 215 2.68 3.45 -15.28
C VAL A 215 1.90 2.76 -16.42
N THR A 216 2.55 1.85 -17.14
CA THR A 216 1.95 1.00 -18.18
C THR A 216 1.51 -0.37 -17.66
N ASP A 217 1.84 -0.72 -16.42
CA ASP A 217 1.66 -2.05 -15.84
C ASP A 217 0.71 -2.09 -14.63
N THR A 218 0.62 -3.23 -13.95
CA THR A 218 -0.34 -3.48 -12.87
C THR A 218 0.00 -2.71 -11.59
N GLY A 219 1.29 -2.49 -11.30
CA GLY A 219 1.79 -1.87 -10.08
C GLY A 219 2.14 -2.85 -8.96
N GLU A 220 1.95 -4.16 -9.16
CA GLU A 220 2.08 -5.14 -8.06
C GLU A 220 3.51 -5.28 -7.52
N HIS A 221 4.51 -4.96 -8.33
CA HIS A 221 5.92 -4.99 -7.90
C HIS A 221 6.36 -3.73 -7.14
N CYS A 222 5.49 -2.73 -7.04
CA CYS A 222 5.83 -1.45 -6.43
C CYS A 222 6.09 -1.55 -4.92
N ALA A 223 5.53 -2.56 -4.25
CA ALA A 223 5.83 -2.81 -2.84
C ALA A 223 7.34 -2.99 -2.61
N SER A 224 8.01 -3.79 -3.45
CA SER A 224 9.47 -4.00 -3.38
C SER A 224 10.23 -2.70 -3.66
N ALA A 225 9.76 -1.89 -4.61
CA ALA A 225 10.33 -0.59 -4.93
C ALA A 225 10.29 0.39 -3.74
N VAL A 226 9.17 0.43 -3.00
CA VAL A 226 9.05 1.26 -1.78
C VAL A 226 10.09 0.86 -0.73
N LEU A 227 10.25 -0.45 -0.47
CA LEU A 227 11.19 -0.92 0.53
C LEU A 227 12.64 -0.68 0.12
N GLN A 228 12.95 -0.73 -1.19
CA GLN A 228 14.27 -0.44 -1.74
C GLN A 228 14.57 1.06 -1.93
N ASN A 229 13.64 1.95 -1.57
CA ASN A 229 13.74 3.40 -1.84
C ASN A 229 13.96 3.74 -3.31
N ILE A 230 13.50 2.89 -4.22
CA ILE A 230 13.54 3.17 -5.64
C ILE A 230 12.42 4.17 -5.91
N ASP A 231 12.74 5.23 -6.64
CA ASP A 231 11.68 6.11 -7.12
C ASP A 231 11.02 5.52 -8.35
N TYR A 232 9.69 5.50 -8.32
CA TYR A 232 8.85 4.98 -9.36
C TYR A 232 7.55 5.79 -9.34
N TYR A 233 7.05 6.14 -10.52
CA TYR A 233 5.96 7.08 -10.85
C TYR A 233 6.12 8.53 -10.40
#